data_AF-A0A519HX87-F1
#
_entry.id   AF-A0A519HX87-F1
#
_cell.length_a   1.000
_cell.length_b   1.000
_cell.length_c   1.000
_cell.angle_alpha   90.00
_cell.angle_beta   90.00
_cell.angle_gamma   90.00
#
_symmetry.space_group_name_H-M   'P 1'
#
loop_
_entity.id
_entity.type
_entity.pdbx_description
1 polymer ?
#
loop_
_entity_poly.entity_id
_entity_poly.type
_entity_poly.pdbx_seq_one_letter_code
_entity_poly.pdbx_strand_id
1 'polypeptide(L)' 'MKTSGEFRLAADNCRLLARNMGDPDHARKLNQLASEFDAMAEAEDAIGSVANVDGLKPTV' A
#
# COMPACT_ATOMS: atom_id res chain seq x y z
N MET A 1 -10.69 3.99 8.36
CA MET A 1 -9.65 4.05 7.31
C MET A 1 -8.80 2.81 7.49
N LYS A 2 -8.48 2.11 6.39
CA LYS A 2 -7.45 1.09 6.46
C LYS A 2 -6.11 1.76 6.74
N THR A 3 -5.23 1.08 7.48
CA THR A 3 -3.90 1.62 7.82
C THR A 3 -2.82 1.16 6.85
N SER A 4 -1.68 1.85 6.79
CA SER A 4 -0.61 1.52 5.83
C SER A 4 -0.07 0.11 6.04
N GLY A 5 -0.11 -0.38 7.29
CA GLY A 5 0.17 -1.77 7.64
C GLY A 5 -0.82 -2.78 7.05
N GLU A 6 -2.10 -2.44 6.94
CA GLU A 6 -3.11 -3.32 6.33
C GLU A 6 -2.94 -3.43 4.81
N PHE A 7 -2.51 -2.33 4.16
CA PHE A 7 -2.18 -2.35 2.74
C PHE A 7 -0.96 -3.23 2.46
N ARG A 8 0.11 -3.08 3.25
CA ARG A 8 1.29 -3.97 3.17
C ARG A 8 0.95 -5.43 3.39
N LEU A 9 0.12 -5.73 4.40
CA LEU A 9 -0.33 -7.10 4.65
C LEU A 9 -1.14 -7.67 3.48
N ALA A 10 -1.98 -6.84 2.83
CA ALA A 10 -2.72 -7.24 1.64
C ALA A 10 -1.79 -7.52 0.45
N ALA A 11 -0.75 -6.70 0.25
CA ALA A 11 0.26 -6.90 -0.77
C ALA A 11 1.00 -8.24 -0.58
N ASP A 12 1.44 -8.53 0.64
CA ASP A 12 2.14 -9.78 0.96
C ASP A 12 1.24 -11.01 0.76
N ASN A 13 -0.02 -10.94 1.16
CA ASN A 13 -0.98 -12.02 0.91
C ASN A 13 -1.19 -12.27 -0.59
N CYS A 14 -1.28 -11.21 -1.41
CA CYS A 14 -1.41 -11.35 -2.85
C CYS A 14 -0.17 -12.02 -3.48
N ARG A 15 1.04 -11.66 -3.03
CA ARG A 15 2.29 -12.31 -3.47
C ARG A 15 2.36 -13.78 -3.06
N LEU A 16 1.93 -14.09 -1.84
CA LEU A 16 1.90 -15.47 -1.33
C LEU A 16 0.93 -16.34 -2.12
N LEU A 17 -0.25 -15.81 -2.45
CA LEU A 17 -1.22 -16.47 -3.31
C LEU A 17 -0.67 -16.65 -4.73
N ALA A 18 -0.07 -15.60 -5.33
CA ALA A 18 0.51 -15.65 -6.66
C ALA A 18 1.60 -16.74 -6.79
N ARG A 19 2.46 -16.88 -5.77
CA ARG A 19 3.53 -17.90 -5.73
C ARG A 19 3.01 -19.33 -5.68
N ASN A 20 1.87 -19.55 -5.03
CA ASN A 20 1.25 -20.87 -4.91
C ASN A 20 0.21 -21.11 -6.01
N MET A 21 0.02 -20.16 -6.92
CA MET A 21 -0.96 -20.26 -7.99
C MET A 21 -0.38 -21.01 -9.18
N GLY A 22 -1.05 -22.08 -9.60
CA GLY A 22 -0.67 -22.85 -10.79
C GLY A 22 -1.03 -22.18 -12.12
N ASP A 23 -1.75 -21.05 -12.07
CA ASP A 23 -2.14 -20.25 -13.23
C ASP A 23 -1.27 -18.99 -13.35
N PRO A 24 -0.41 -18.89 -14.38
CA PRO A 24 0.49 -17.76 -14.57
C PRO A 24 -0.21 -16.41 -14.78
N ASP A 25 -1.39 -16.40 -15.41
CA ASP A 25 -2.10 -15.15 -15.70
C ASP A 25 -2.77 -14.60 -14.44
N HIS A 26 -3.34 -15.48 -13.62
CA HIS A 26 -3.85 -15.08 -12.31
C HIS A 26 -2.72 -14.68 -11.35
N ALA A 27 -1.59 -15.39 -11.37
CA ALA A 27 -0.41 -14.99 -10.61
C ALA A 27 0.09 -13.60 -11.02
N ARG A 28 0.07 -13.26 -12.32
CA ARG A 28 0.43 -11.92 -12.81
C ARG A 28 -0.52 -10.86 -12.27
N LYS A 29 -1.84 -11.09 -12.32
CA LYS A 29 -2.86 -10.16 -11.78
C LYS A 29 -2.71 -9.96 -10.28
N LEU A 30 -2.42 -11.03 -9.52
CA LEU A 30 -2.18 -10.94 -8.08
C LEU A 30 -0.91 -10.16 -7.75
N ASN A 31 0.16 -10.33 -8.51
CA ASN A 31 1.37 -9.52 -8.34
C ASN A 31 1.12 -8.04 -8.67
N GLN A 32 0.31 -7.75 -9.69
CA GLN A 32 -0.08 -6.38 -10.01
C GLN A 32 -0.91 -5.76 -8.87
N LEU A 33 -1.88 -6.51 -8.33
CA LEU A 33 -2.66 -6.08 -7.18
C LEU A 33 -1.80 -5.86 -5.93
N ALA A 34 -0.76 -6.68 -5.73
CA ALA A 34 0.20 -6.46 -4.64
C ALA A 34 0.94 -5.12 -4.79
N SER A 35 1.37 -4.77 -6.00
CA SER A 35 2.01 -3.48 -6.27
C SER A 35 1.07 -2.30 -6.05
N GLU A 36 -0.21 -2.44 -6.40
CA GLU A 36 -1.22 -1.40 -6.13
C GLU A 36 -1.41 -1.18 -4.63
N PHE A 37 -1.42 -2.26 -3.83
CA PHE A 37 -1.50 -2.14 -2.37
C PHE A 37 -0.24 -1.50 -1.76
N ASP A 38 0.96 -1.82 -2.25
CA ASP A 38 2.18 -1.13 -1.79
C ASP A 38 2.13 0.37 -2.10
N ALA A 39 1.66 0.75 -3.29
CA ALA A 39 1.48 2.16 -3.65
C ALA A 39 0.45 2.87 -2.74
N MET A 40 -0.63 2.18 -2.34
CA MET A 40 -1.59 2.73 -1.37
C MET A 40 -0.97 2.89 0.02
N ALA A 41 -0.15 1.94 0.47
CA ALA A 41 0.56 2.05 1.73
C ALA A 41 1.53 3.25 1.73
N GLU A 42 2.30 3.43 0.65
CA GLU A 42 3.21 4.57 0.48
C GLU A 42 2.45 5.90 0.44
N ALA A 43 1.32 5.95 -0.26
CA ALA A 43 0.48 7.15 -0.31
C ALA A 43 -0.09 7.49 1.07
N GLU A 44 -0.49 6.50 1.86
CA GLU A 44 -0.98 6.71 3.21
C GLU A 44 0.12 7.17 4.16
N ASP A 45 1.32 6.55 4.11
CA ASP A 45 2.48 6.99 4.88
C ASP A 45 2.86 8.44 4.53
N ALA A 46 2.79 8.81 3.25
CA ALA A 46 3.01 10.17 2.79
C ALA A 46 1.92 11.14 3.30
N ILE A 47 0.64 10.77 3.26
CA ILE A 47 -0.45 11.61 3.79
C ILE A 47 -0.32 11.76 5.31
N GLY A 48 0.03 10.70 6.04
CA GLY A 48 0.31 10.76 7.48
C GLY A 48 1.48 11.70 7.80
N SER A 49 2.47 11.80 6.91
CA SER A 49 3.57 12.76 7.02
C SER A 49 3.13 14.21 6.73
N VAL A 50 2.26 14.43 5.75
CA VAL A 50 1.77 15.77 5.36
C VAL A 50 0.76 16.34 6.37
N ALA A 51 -0.01 15.49 7.05
CA ALA A 51 -0.94 15.91 8.11
C ALA A 51 -0.24 16.55 9.33
N ASN A 52 1.09 16.40 9.46
CA ASN A 52 1.89 17.01 10.52
C ASN A 52 2.46 18.40 10.17
N VAL A 53 2.14 18.96 9.00
CA VAL A 53 2.68 20.25 8.53
C VAL A 53 1.78 21.44 8.88
N ASP A 54 0.56 21.21 9.41
CA ASP A 54 -0.37 22.25 9.87
C ASP A 54 0.07 22.98 11.16
N GLY A 55 1.22 22.62 11.73
CA GLY A 55 1.79 23.28 12.92
C GLY A 55 2.55 24.59 12.66
N LEU A 56 2.81 24.95 11.39
CA LEU A 56 3.51 26.20 11.07
C LEU A 56 2.53 27.39 11.06
N LYS A 57 2.20 27.91 12.25
CA LYS A 57 1.52 29.21 12.34
C LYS A 57 2.37 30.26 11.61
N PRO A 58 1.84 30.99 10.62
CA PRO A 58 2.54 32.13 10.06
C PRO A 58 2.72 33.16 11.17
N THR A 59 3.97 33.47 11.49
CA THR A 59 4.31 34.54 12.41
C THR A 59 4.46 35.82 11.58
N VAL A 60 3.36 36.54 11.35
CA VAL A 60 3.38 37.94 10.91
C VAL A 60 2.24 38.68 11.60
#